data_AF-A0A7J2K882-F1
#
_entry.id   AF-A0A7J2K882-F1
#
_cell.length_a   1.000
_cell.length_b   1.000
_cell.length_c   1.000
_cell.angle_alpha   90.00
_cell.angle_beta   90.00
_cell.angle_gamma   90.00
#
_symmetry.space_group_name_H-M   'P 1'
#
loop_
_entity.id
_entity.type
_entity.pdbx_description
1 polymer ?
#
loop_
_entity_poly.entity_id
_entity_poly.type
_entity_poly.pdbx_seq_one_letter_code
_entity_poly.pdbx_strand_id
1 'polypeptide(L)'
;GKVYRNWVRLHPKKLAPTITGKARFIHPYEDRLLTVREQARLMGFPDGHIFFGGVNRQFDQVGEAVPPPLSEKIAKVVFEKLEEF
;
A
#
# COMPACT_ATOMS: atom_id res chain seq x y z
N GLY A 1 -26.16 3.35 13.63
CA GLY A 1 -25.63 2.34 12.68
C GLY A 1 -24.11 2.37 12.73
N LYS A 2 -23.42 1.23 12.50
CA LYS A 2 -21.95 1.20 12.47
C LYS A 2 -21.45 2.12 11.35
N VAL A 3 -20.69 3.14 11.69
CA VAL A 3 -20.05 4.03 10.71
C VAL A 3 -18.80 3.33 10.19
N TYR A 4 -18.82 2.86 8.94
CA TYR A 4 -17.67 2.24 8.30
C TYR A 4 -16.69 3.32 7.81
N ARG A 5 -15.94 3.93 8.72
CA ARG A 5 -14.99 5.03 8.42
C ARG A 5 -13.93 4.68 7.35
N ASN A 6 -13.66 3.39 7.13
CA ASN A 6 -12.58 2.93 6.25
C ASN A 6 -13.04 2.59 4.83
N TRP A 7 -14.33 2.79 4.51
CA TRP A 7 -14.92 2.50 3.21
C TRP A 7 -14.98 3.78 2.39
N VAL A 8 -13.91 4.03 1.63
CA VAL A 8 -13.74 5.28 0.87
C VAL A 8 -13.55 4.92 -0.60
N ARG A 9 -14.41 5.45 -1.47
CA ARG A 9 -14.19 5.38 -2.92
C ARG A 9 -13.04 6.30 -3.30
N LEU A 10 -12.02 5.74 -3.95
CA LEU A 10 -10.90 6.52 -4.42
C LEU A 10 -11.33 7.41 -5.59
N HIS A 11 -10.69 8.58 -5.68
CA HIS A 11 -10.85 9.44 -6.83
C HIS A 11 -9.67 9.18 -7.79
N PRO A 12 -9.91 8.93 -9.09
CA PRO A 12 -8.88 8.45 -10.00
C PRO A 12 -7.74 9.43 -10.26
N LYS A 13 -7.96 10.74 -10.04
CA LYS A 13 -6.98 11.82 -10.25
C LYS A 13 -6.45 12.45 -8.95
N LYS A 14 -6.75 11.88 -7.79
CA LYS A 14 -6.25 12.38 -6.50
C LYS A 14 -5.42 11.30 -5.82
N LEU A 15 -4.52 11.73 -4.95
CA LEU A 15 -3.76 10.81 -4.11
C LEU A 15 -4.72 9.98 -3.26
N ALA A 16 -4.37 8.70 -3.06
CA ALA A 16 -5.07 7.87 -2.12
C ALA A 16 -4.83 8.40 -0.68
N PRO A 17 -5.81 8.26 0.23
CA PRO A 17 -5.55 8.41 1.65
C PRO A 17 -4.51 7.40 2.13
N THR A 18 -3.98 7.60 3.34
CA THR A 18 -3.01 6.68 3.94
C THR A 18 -3.52 5.24 3.93
N ILE A 19 -2.72 4.36 3.35
CA ILE A 19 -2.98 2.93 3.30
C ILE A 19 -2.69 2.36 4.70
N THR A 20 -3.61 1.55 5.22
CA THR A 20 -3.42 0.79 6.46
C THR A 20 -3.94 -0.63 6.26
N GLY A 21 -3.57 -1.60 7.10
CA GLY A 21 -4.08 -2.98 6.99
C GLY A 21 -5.62 -3.07 7.04
N LYS A 22 -6.25 -2.13 7.74
CA LYS A 22 -7.71 -2.01 7.89
C LYS A 22 -8.37 -1.11 6.85
N ALA A 23 -7.61 -0.52 5.92
CA ALA A 23 -8.18 0.26 4.83
C ALA A 23 -8.99 -0.66 3.92
N ARG A 24 -10.19 -0.23 3.53
CA ARG A 24 -11.07 -0.95 2.60
C ARG A 24 -11.56 0.03 1.55
N PHE A 25 -10.65 0.41 0.66
CA PHE A 25 -10.94 1.37 -0.40
C PHE A 25 -11.80 0.75 -1.49
N ILE A 26 -12.75 1.53 -2.00
CA ILE A 26 -13.62 1.17 -3.12
C ILE A 26 -12.95 1.67 -4.41
N HIS A 27 -12.94 0.82 -5.44
CA HIS A 27 -12.35 1.13 -6.74
C HIS A 27 -12.95 2.41 -7.33
N PRO A 28 -12.16 3.28 -8.00
CA PRO A 28 -12.67 4.56 -8.51
C PRO A 28 -13.82 4.44 -9.52
N TYR A 29 -13.88 3.34 -10.27
CA TYR A 29 -14.85 3.16 -11.36
C TYR A 29 -15.81 1.98 -11.16
N GLU A 30 -15.56 1.10 -10.20
CA GLU A 30 -16.30 -0.16 -10.05
C GLU A 30 -16.86 -0.28 -8.63
N ASP A 31 -17.99 -0.97 -8.47
CA ASP A 31 -18.66 -1.17 -7.18
C ASP A 31 -18.07 -2.36 -6.41
N ARG A 32 -16.74 -2.34 -6.26
CA ARG A 32 -15.98 -3.33 -5.50
C ARG A 32 -14.86 -2.68 -4.70
N LEU A 33 -14.37 -3.41 -3.70
CA LEU A 33 -13.14 -3.05 -3.03
C LEU A 33 -11.94 -3.20 -3.96
N LEU A 34 -10.85 -2.48 -3.65
CA LEU A 34 -9.55 -2.78 -4.21
C LEU A 34 -9.15 -4.21 -3.83
N THR A 35 -8.48 -4.87 -4.77
CA THR A 35 -7.72 -6.09 -4.54
C THR A 35 -6.46 -5.79 -3.74
N VAL A 36 -5.86 -6.84 -3.15
CA VAL A 36 -4.54 -6.74 -2.50
C VAL A 36 -3.51 -6.14 -3.45
N ARG A 37 -3.53 -6.55 -4.73
CA ARG A 37 -2.59 -6.05 -5.74
C ARG A 37 -2.76 -4.56 -6.03
N GLU A 38 -4.00 -4.10 -6.19
CA GLU A 38 -4.26 -2.66 -6.42
C GLU A 38 -3.80 -1.81 -5.22
N GLN A 39 -4.04 -2.28 -3.99
CA GLN A 39 -3.54 -1.60 -2.80
C GLN A 39 -2.01 -1.64 -2.71
N ALA A 40 -1.38 -2.75 -3.10
CA ALA A 40 0.09 -2.88 -3.15
C ALA A 40 0.73 -1.91 -4.16
N ARG A 41 0.07 -1.66 -5.30
CA ARG A 41 0.53 -0.66 -6.28
C ARG A 41 0.51 0.76 -5.70
N LEU A 42 -0.48 1.11 -4.89
CA LEU A 42 -0.51 2.41 -4.19
C LEU A 42 0.68 2.58 -3.24
N MET A 43 1.19 1.48 -2.68
CA MET A 43 2.38 1.46 -1.83
C MET A 43 3.69 1.34 -2.63
N GLY A 44 3.64 1.25 -3.96
CA GLY A 44 4.83 1.14 -4.81
C GLY A 44 5.49 -0.23 -4.80
N PHE A 45 4.77 -1.30 -4.43
CA PHE A 45 5.30 -2.65 -4.55
C PHE A 45 5.46 -3.06 -6.03
N PRO A 46 6.53 -3.79 -6.38
CA PRO A 46 6.63 -4.46 -7.67
C PRO A 46 5.45 -5.42 -7.89
N ASP A 47 4.94 -5.47 -9.12
CA ASP A 47 3.79 -6.33 -9.47
C ASP A 47 4.08 -7.83 -9.25
N GLY A 48 5.35 -8.24 -9.33
CA GLY A 48 5.81 -9.60 -9.07
C GLY A 48 5.98 -9.97 -7.59
N HIS A 49 5.84 -9.01 -6.66
CA HIS A 49 6.01 -9.30 -5.22
C HIS A 49 4.86 -10.18 -4.71
N ILE A 50 5.16 -11.32 -4.08
CA ILE A 50 4.15 -12.29 -3.62
C ILE A 50 3.82 -12.05 -2.14
N PHE A 51 2.55 -11.84 -1.83
CA PHE A 51 2.05 -11.77 -0.44
C PHE A 51 1.49 -13.13 -0.03
N PHE A 52 1.87 -13.62 1.15
CA PHE A 52 1.47 -14.94 1.63
C PHE A 52 0.35 -14.87 2.67
N GLY A 53 -0.35 -16.00 2.87
CA GLY A 53 -1.43 -16.13 3.85
C GLY A 53 -2.80 -15.69 3.34
N GLY A 54 -3.78 -15.63 4.23
CA GLY A 54 -5.16 -15.26 3.88
C GLY A 54 -5.31 -13.79 3.50
N VAL A 55 -6.34 -13.46 2.71
CA VAL A 55 -6.53 -12.12 2.10
C VAL A 55 -6.43 -10.95 3.07
N ASN A 56 -7.01 -11.06 4.29
CA ASN A 56 -6.91 -10.00 5.29
C ASN A 56 -5.47 -9.79 5.76
N ARG A 57 -4.70 -10.87 5.96
CA ARG A 57 -3.28 -10.77 6.34
C ARG A 57 -2.44 -10.19 5.22
N GLN A 58 -2.83 -10.41 3.96
CA GLN A 58 -2.14 -9.79 2.83
C GLN A 58 -2.41 -8.27 2.79
N PHE A 59 -3.63 -7.82 3.08
CA PHE A 59 -3.91 -6.40 3.25
C PHE A 59 -3.12 -5.79 4.42
N ASP A 60 -3.01 -6.50 5.54
CA ASP A 60 -2.20 -6.07 6.69
C ASP A 60 -0.73 -5.95 6.30
N GLN A 61 -0.14 -6.95 5.63
CA GLN A 61 1.22 -6.89 5.09
C GLN A 61 1.45 -5.67 4.18
N VAL A 62 0.51 -5.35 3.29
CA VAL A 62 0.62 -4.17 2.41
C VAL A 62 0.53 -2.87 3.21
N GLY A 63 -0.43 -2.77 4.12
CA GLY A 63 -0.74 -1.52 4.81
C GLY A 63 0.14 -1.22 6.02
N GLU A 64 0.85 -2.21 6.55
CA GLU A 64 1.82 -2.03 7.65
C GLU A 64 3.27 -1.93 7.14
N ALA A 65 3.51 -2.24 5.85
CA ALA A 65 4.83 -2.09 5.25
C ALA A 65 5.24 -0.63 5.01
N VAL A 66 6.54 -0.41 4.95
CA VAL A 66 7.12 0.83 4.41
C VAL A 66 7.08 0.77 2.87
N PRO A 67 6.62 1.82 2.17
CA PRO A 67 6.64 1.84 0.70
C PRO A 67 8.04 1.53 0.13
N PRO A 68 8.19 0.51 -0.74
CA PRO A 68 9.51 0.16 -1.29
C PRO A 68 10.28 1.32 -1.94
N PRO A 69 9.64 2.26 -2.70
CA PRO A 69 10.36 3.41 -3.24
C PRO A 69 10.95 4.32 -2.17
N LEU A 70 10.29 4.46 -1.01
CA LEU A 70 10.83 5.24 0.11
C LEU A 70 12.03 4.52 0.73
N SER A 71 11.88 3.21 0.98
CA SER A 71 12.95 2.37 1.52
C SER A 71 14.21 2.39 0.63
N GLU A 72 14.05 2.34 -0.69
CA GLU A 72 15.15 2.44 -1.66
C GLU A 72 15.93 3.75 -1.51
N LYS A 73 15.24 4.90 -1.41
CA LYS A 73 15.91 6.19 -1.28
C LYS A 73 16.64 6.34 0.04
N ILE A 74 16.07 5.84 1.14
CA ILE A 74 16.75 5.81 2.44
C ILE A 74 17.99 4.92 2.35
N ALA A 75 17.85 3.70 1.80
CA ALA A 75 18.95 2.76 1.68
C ALA A 75 20.11 3.32 0.84
N LYS A 76 19.81 4.05 -0.24
CA LYS A 76 20.84 4.69 -1.08
C LYS A 76 21.70 5.68 -0.29
N VAL A 77 21.08 6.55 0.51
CA VAL A 77 21.79 7.54 1.33
C VAL A 77 22.65 6.85 2.39
N VAL A 78 22.11 5.81 3.03
CA VAL A 78 22.85 5.02 4.03
C VAL A 78 24.05 4.32 3.37
N PHE A 79 23.87 3.73 2.19
CA PHE A 79 24.93 3.05 1.46
C PHE A 79 26.07 3.99 1.08
N GLU A 80 25.77 5.17 0.51
CA GLU A 80 26.77 6.19 0.20
C GLU A 80 27.57 6.59 1.44
N LYS A 81 26.90 6.73 2.58
CA LYS A 81 27.57 7.07 3.85
C LYS A 81 28.45 5.96 4.40
N LEU A 82 28.13 4.70 4.13
CA LEU A 82 28.95 3.57 4.55
C LEU A 82 30.22 3.43 3.72
N GLU A 83 30.17 3.77 2.42
CA GLU A 83 31.33 3.74 1.51
C GLU A 83 32.31 4.92 1.73
N GLU A 84 31.91 5.95 2.49
CA GLU A 84 32.78 7.07 2.89
C GLU A 84 33.73 6.71 4.05
N PHE A 85 33.55 5.56 4.71
CA PHE A 85 34.40 5.05 5.80
C PHE A 85 35.40 4.01 5.30
#